data_AF-A0A6A5XFW8-F1
#
_entry.id   AF-A0A6A5XFW8-F1
#
_cell.length_a   1.000
_cell.length_b   1.000
_cell.length_c   1.000
_cell.angle_alpha   90.00
_cell.angle_beta   90.00
_cell.angle_gamma   90.00
#
_symmetry.space_group_name_H-M   'P 1'
#
loop_
_entity.id
_entity.type
_entity.pdbx_description
1 polymer ?
#
loop_
_entity_poly.entity_id
_entity_poly.type
_entity_poly.pdbx_seq_one_letter_code
_entity_poly.pdbx_strand_id
1 'polypeptide(L)'
;MIWVTIVALGFSISNQRKPTSIQEDGFNKPWRPLPSKRITPSQANALLAVSTAVGLFFSMVYGGLVPYIIQLAASYHYNDLGGAQGHYVIRDGLNAIGMTSWLYGCIEVAGGPDLHFSKSDLTTSVTLFIAITTTIAVQDLRDLDGDSKCGRATMPITLGHKTARSIVAVSVLIWSFGTVFVMNARVFSGLTALGMLISARLLLLQHRAADKITMEIWYSWFAALPLIMFQ
;
A
#
# COMPACT_ATOMS: atom_id res chain seq x y z
N MET A 1 -0.11 -17.55 7.16
CA MET A 1 -0.63 -17.38 5.77
C MET A 1 -2.15 -17.20 5.73
N ILE A 2 -2.96 -17.95 6.48
CA ILE A 2 -4.43 -17.85 6.45
C ILE A 2 -4.94 -16.43 6.73
N TRP A 3 -4.48 -15.80 7.83
CA TRP A 3 -4.87 -14.43 8.18
C TRP A 3 -4.59 -13.42 7.05
N VAL A 4 -3.38 -13.47 6.50
CA VAL A 4 -2.94 -12.61 5.39
C VAL A 4 -3.90 -12.71 4.21
N THR A 5 -4.30 -13.93 3.83
CA THR A 5 -5.24 -14.16 2.72
C THR A 5 -6.63 -13.60 3.02
N ILE A 6 -7.15 -13.79 4.23
CA ILE A 6 -8.49 -13.29 4.61
C ILE A 6 -8.53 -11.76 4.56
N VAL A 7 -7.51 -11.11 5.15
CA VAL A 7 -7.42 -9.66 5.19
C VAL A 7 -7.21 -9.07 3.79
N ALA A 8 -6.32 -9.65 3.00
CA ALA A 8 -6.08 -9.22 1.62
C ALA A 8 -7.32 -9.40 0.73
N LEU A 9 -8.09 -10.47 0.94
CA LEU A 9 -9.35 -10.71 0.24
C LEU A 9 -10.39 -9.63 0.60
N GLY A 10 -10.60 -9.37 1.89
CA GLY A 10 -11.53 -8.33 2.35
C GLY A 10 -11.17 -6.94 1.81
N PHE A 11 -9.89 -6.56 1.90
CA PHE A 11 -9.38 -5.31 1.33
C PHE A 11 -9.62 -5.23 -0.18
N SER A 12 -9.28 -6.31 -0.92
CA SER A 12 -9.43 -6.35 -2.38
C SER A 12 -10.89 -6.20 -2.82
N ILE A 13 -11.82 -6.86 -2.13
CA ILE A 13 -13.24 -6.73 -2.42
C ILE A 13 -13.73 -5.31 -2.12
N SER A 14 -13.36 -4.77 -0.95
CA SER A 14 -13.74 -3.40 -0.55
C SER A 14 -13.29 -2.37 -1.58
N ASN A 15 -12.08 -2.51 -2.10
CA ASN A 15 -11.51 -1.61 -3.10
C ASN A 15 -12.20 -1.68 -4.48
N GLN A 16 -12.84 -2.80 -4.82
CA GLN A 16 -13.34 -3.06 -6.17
C GLN A 16 -14.87 -2.95 -6.31
N ARG A 17 -15.63 -3.03 -5.21
CA ARG A 17 -17.09 -3.22 -5.25
C ARG A 17 -17.92 -2.01 -5.65
N LYS A 18 -17.38 -0.79 -5.56
CA LYS A 18 -18.13 0.45 -5.82
C LYS A 18 -18.30 0.69 -7.32
N PRO A 19 -19.41 1.29 -7.80
CA PRO A 19 -19.61 1.54 -9.23
C PRO A 19 -18.46 2.32 -9.89
N THR A 20 -17.93 3.33 -9.21
CA THR A 20 -16.77 4.11 -9.67
C THR A 20 -15.51 3.26 -9.77
N SER A 21 -15.24 2.40 -8.78
CA SER A 21 -14.12 1.45 -8.81
C SER A 21 -14.27 0.41 -9.92
N ILE A 22 -15.49 -0.07 -10.19
CA ILE A 22 -15.75 -1.02 -11.28
C ILE A 22 -15.47 -0.36 -12.64
N GLN A 23 -15.87 0.90 -12.81
CA GLN A 23 -15.58 1.67 -14.02
C GLN A 23 -14.08 1.88 -14.21
N GLU A 24 -13.37 2.30 -13.16
CA GLU A 24 -11.91 2.46 -13.17
C GLU A 24 -11.19 1.16 -13.52
N ASP A 25 -11.55 0.07 -12.85
CA ASP A 25 -10.99 -1.24 -13.16
C ASP A 25 -11.39 -1.72 -14.56
N GLY A 26 -12.50 -1.27 -15.12
CA GLY A 26 -12.84 -1.51 -16.52
C GLY A 26 -11.79 -0.93 -17.49
N PHE A 27 -11.21 0.22 -17.17
CA PHE A 27 -10.12 0.82 -17.96
C PHE A 27 -8.77 0.18 -17.67
N ASN A 28 -8.43 0.04 -16.39
CA ASN A 28 -7.08 -0.37 -15.99
C ASN A 28 -6.90 -1.89 -15.99
N LYS A 29 -7.91 -2.62 -15.51
CA LYS A 29 -7.83 -4.02 -15.09
C LYS A 29 -9.10 -4.82 -15.48
N PRO A 30 -9.50 -4.85 -16.77
CA PRO A 30 -10.80 -5.41 -17.21
C PRO A 30 -10.98 -6.90 -16.91
N TRP A 31 -9.89 -7.62 -16.66
CA TRP A 31 -9.91 -9.01 -16.24
C TRP A 31 -10.38 -9.23 -14.79
N ARG A 32 -10.51 -8.19 -13.96
CA ARG A 32 -10.94 -8.32 -12.56
C ARG A 32 -12.39 -8.86 -12.46
N PRO A 33 -12.75 -9.59 -11.39
CA PRO A 33 -14.03 -10.29 -11.31
C PRO A 33 -15.27 -9.42 -11.52
N LEU A 34 -15.29 -8.19 -10.99
CA LEU A 34 -16.43 -7.29 -11.09
C LEU A 34 -16.58 -6.63 -12.47
N PRO A 35 -15.54 -5.99 -13.05
CA PRO A 35 -15.60 -5.51 -14.44
C PRO A 35 -15.93 -6.61 -15.45
N SER A 36 -15.39 -7.82 -15.24
CA SER A 36 -15.64 -8.98 -16.08
C SER A 36 -16.96 -9.71 -15.77
N LYS A 37 -17.80 -9.16 -14.87
CA LYS A 37 -19.11 -9.71 -14.46
C LYS A 37 -19.09 -11.16 -13.98
N ARG A 38 -17.96 -11.65 -13.46
CA ARG A 38 -17.84 -13.00 -12.86
C ARG A 38 -18.53 -13.11 -11.51
N ILE A 39 -18.71 -11.97 -10.83
CA ILE A 39 -19.52 -11.84 -9.61
C ILE A 39 -20.36 -10.58 -9.68
N THR A 40 -21.50 -10.57 -9.01
CA THR A 40 -22.36 -9.38 -8.90
C THR A 40 -21.90 -8.49 -7.73
N PRO A 41 -22.26 -7.19 -7.72
CA PRO A 41 -21.99 -6.31 -6.57
C PRO A 41 -22.59 -6.83 -5.26
N SER A 42 -23.77 -7.44 -5.30
CA SER A 42 -24.41 -8.05 -4.11
C SER A 42 -23.61 -9.24 -3.58
N GLN A 43 -23.11 -10.12 -4.46
CA GLN A 43 -22.21 -11.21 -4.07
C GLN A 43 -20.89 -10.68 -3.49
N ALA A 44 -20.32 -9.63 -4.08
CA ALA A 44 -19.12 -8.99 -3.55
C ALA A 44 -19.36 -8.41 -2.13
N ASN A 45 -20.49 -7.74 -1.89
CA ASN A 45 -20.83 -7.23 -0.55
C ASN A 45 -21.00 -8.36 0.47
N ALA A 46 -21.65 -9.47 0.09
CA ALA A 46 -21.79 -10.64 0.96
C ALA A 46 -20.42 -11.26 1.30
N LEU A 47 -19.55 -11.44 0.30
CA LEU A 47 -18.18 -11.93 0.50
C LEU A 47 -17.36 -10.99 1.38
N LEU A 48 -17.51 -9.67 1.24
CA LEU A 48 -16.86 -8.69 2.11
C LEU A 48 -17.33 -8.85 3.56
N ALA A 49 -18.63 -8.96 3.80
CA ALA A 49 -19.18 -9.14 5.15
C ALA A 49 -18.65 -10.43 5.80
N VAL A 50 -18.68 -11.54 5.07
CA VAL A 50 -18.14 -12.84 5.54
C VAL A 50 -16.63 -12.75 5.80
N SER A 51 -15.85 -12.21 4.86
CA SER A 51 -14.40 -12.07 5.03
C SER A 51 -14.05 -11.16 6.22
N THR A 52 -14.85 -10.13 6.45
CA THR A 52 -14.69 -9.22 7.60
C THR A 52 -14.96 -9.96 8.91
N ALA A 53 -16.08 -10.67 9.02
CA ALA A 53 -16.44 -11.43 10.22
C ALA A 53 -15.42 -12.53 10.53
N VAL A 54 -15.00 -13.30 9.51
CA VAL A 54 -13.97 -14.33 9.65
C VAL A 54 -12.62 -13.72 10.03
N GLY A 55 -12.24 -12.59 9.43
CA GLY A 55 -11.00 -11.88 9.77
C GLY A 55 -11.01 -11.37 11.21
N LEU A 56 -12.13 -10.80 11.68
CA LEU A 56 -12.26 -10.34 13.06
C LEU A 56 -12.16 -11.52 14.04
N PHE A 57 -12.89 -12.60 13.76
CA PHE A 57 -12.82 -13.83 14.57
C PHE A 57 -11.39 -14.37 14.65
N PHE A 58 -10.73 -14.53 13.49
CA PHE A 58 -9.36 -15.02 13.46
C PHE A 58 -8.42 -14.09 14.24
N SER A 59 -8.59 -12.77 14.08
CA SER A 59 -7.73 -11.80 14.77
C SER A 59 -7.94 -11.77 16.29
N MET A 60 -9.15 -12.06 16.76
CA MET A 60 -9.42 -12.21 18.19
C MET A 60 -8.73 -13.45 18.78
N VAL A 61 -8.63 -14.54 18.01
CA VAL A 61 -8.06 -15.81 18.49
C VAL A 61 -6.54 -15.83 18.38
N TYR A 62 -5.98 -15.26 17.31
CA TYR A 62 -4.56 -15.42 16.96
C TYR A 62 -3.74 -14.11 17.04
N GLY A 63 -4.36 -12.97 17.38
CA GLY A 63 -3.71 -11.66 17.41
C GLY A 63 -3.98 -10.81 16.16
N GLY A 64 -3.51 -9.55 16.13
CA GLY A 64 -3.70 -8.66 14.99
C GLY A 64 -5.05 -7.94 14.94
N LEU A 65 -5.85 -8.00 16.02
CA LEU A 65 -7.19 -7.41 16.07
C LEU A 65 -7.15 -5.88 15.90
N VAL A 66 -6.31 -5.19 16.66
CA VAL A 66 -6.22 -3.72 16.60
C VAL A 66 -5.71 -3.27 15.22
N PRO A 67 -4.61 -3.82 14.67
CA PRO A 67 -4.19 -3.49 13.32
C PRO A 67 -5.27 -3.78 12.26
N TYR A 68 -6.01 -4.88 12.39
CA TYR A 68 -7.08 -5.19 11.44
C TYR A 68 -8.25 -4.19 11.52
N ILE A 69 -8.66 -3.77 12.71
CA ILE A 69 -9.68 -2.74 12.90
C ILE A 69 -9.24 -1.41 12.28
N ILE A 70 -7.99 -0.99 12.50
CA ILE A 70 -7.43 0.23 11.89
C ILE A 70 -7.46 0.11 10.36
N GLN A 71 -7.08 -1.05 9.81
CA GLN A 71 -7.11 -1.29 8.38
C GLN A 71 -8.54 -1.26 7.81
N LEU A 72 -9.53 -1.82 8.52
CA LEU A 72 -10.94 -1.76 8.13
C LEU A 72 -11.44 -0.30 8.12
N ALA A 73 -11.10 0.48 9.15
CA ALA A 73 -11.46 1.89 9.24
C ALA A 73 -10.82 2.71 8.11
N ALA A 74 -9.53 2.51 7.84
CA ALA A 74 -8.83 3.16 6.74
C ALA A 74 -9.43 2.77 5.38
N SER A 75 -9.74 1.48 5.18
CA SER A 75 -10.36 0.97 3.95
C SER A 75 -11.76 1.52 3.75
N TYR A 76 -12.54 1.66 4.82
CA TYR A 76 -13.87 2.27 4.78
C TYR A 76 -13.77 3.76 4.44
N HIS A 77 -12.86 4.51 5.07
CA HIS A 77 -12.64 5.90 4.71
C HIS A 77 -12.23 6.04 3.24
N TYR A 78 -11.27 5.22 2.80
CA TYR A 78 -10.75 5.23 1.44
C TYR A 78 -11.85 4.94 0.41
N ASN A 79 -12.63 3.87 0.59
CA ASN A 79 -13.56 3.37 -0.43
C ASN A 79 -15.00 3.86 -0.29
N ASP A 80 -15.48 4.09 0.93
CA ASP A 80 -16.88 4.40 1.21
C ASP A 80 -17.10 5.88 1.50
N LEU A 81 -16.15 6.54 2.18
CA LEU A 81 -16.24 7.98 2.50
C LEU A 81 -15.58 8.87 1.45
N GLY A 82 -15.09 8.30 0.35
CA GLY A 82 -14.52 9.04 -0.77
C GLY A 82 -13.08 9.49 -0.57
N GLY A 83 -12.37 8.99 0.44
CA GLY A 83 -10.96 9.33 0.68
C GLY A 83 -10.06 9.03 -0.52
N ALA A 84 -10.41 8.05 -1.35
CA ALA A 84 -9.69 7.71 -2.55
C ALA A 84 -9.87 8.74 -3.69
N GLN A 85 -10.98 9.47 -3.72
CA GLN A 85 -11.27 10.55 -4.66
C GLN A 85 -10.85 11.92 -4.12
N GLY A 86 -10.56 12.00 -2.82
CA GLY A 86 -10.04 13.19 -2.17
C GLY A 86 -8.62 13.55 -2.63
N HIS A 87 -8.05 14.57 -1.97
CA HIS A 87 -6.70 15.04 -2.25
C HIS A 87 -5.66 13.91 -2.08
N TYR A 88 -4.65 13.84 -2.95
CA TYR A 88 -3.66 12.75 -2.96
C TYR A 88 -3.03 12.47 -1.59
N VAL A 89 -2.79 13.50 -0.77
CA VAL A 89 -2.25 13.34 0.59
C VAL A 89 -3.14 12.47 1.49
N ILE A 90 -4.46 12.64 1.43
CA ILE A 90 -5.41 11.84 2.22
C ILE A 90 -5.35 10.40 1.75
N ARG A 91 -5.39 10.20 0.44
CA ARG A 91 -5.33 8.89 -0.20
C ARG A 91 -4.04 8.14 0.13
N ASP A 92 -2.91 8.81 0.01
CA ASP A 92 -1.57 8.26 0.25
C ASP A 92 -1.38 7.93 1.74
N GLY A 93 -1.87 8.80 2.63
CA GLY A 93 -1.88 8.54 4.08
C GLY A 93 -2.76 7.36 4.47
N LEU A 94 -3.96 7.22 3.89
CA LEU A 94 -4.84 6.07 4.13
C LEU A 94 -4.23 4.76 3.61
N ASN A 95 -3.58 4.80 2.45
CA ASN A 95 -2.82 3.64 1.94
C ASN A 95 -1.67 3.27 2.88
N ALA A 96 -0.93 4.27 3.38
CA ALA A 96 0.14 4.04 4.33
C ALA A 96 -0.37 3.43 5.63
N ILE A 97 -1.46 3.95 6.22
CA ILE A 97 -2.13 3.37 7.39
C ILE A 97 -2.48 1.90 7.11
N GLY A 98 -3.13 1.62 5.97
CA GLY A 98 -3.52 0.27 5.60
C GLY A 98 -2.33 -0.67 5.49
N MET A 99 -1.24 -0.25 4.86
CA MET A 99 -0.03 -1.07 4.67
C MET A 99 0.74 -1.29 5.97
N THR A 100 0.92 -0.26 6.80
CA THR A 100 1.59 -0.41 8.09
C THR A 100 0.76 -1.26 9.05
N SER A 101 -0.55 -1.03 9.14
CA SER A 101 -1.42 -1.87 9.97
C SER A 101 -1.44 -3.32 9.49
N TRP A 102 -1.40 -3.57 8.19
CA TRP A 102 -1.31 -4.93 7.67
C TRP A 102 0.01 -5.62 8.08
N LEU A 103 1.15 -4.93 7.99
CA LEU A 103 2.44 -5.46 8.43
C LEU A 103 2.43 -5.80 9.92
N TYR A 104 1.99 -4.87 10.78
CA TYR A 104 1.94 -5.10 12.23
C TYR A 104 0.95 -6.20 12.60
N GLY A 105 -0.20 -6.29 11.91
CA GLY A 105 -1.12 -7.41 12.08
C GLY A 105 -0.50 -8.75 11.68
N CYS A 106 0.31 -8.79 10.62
CA CYS A 106 1.08 -10.00 10.28
C CYS A 106 2.06 -10.40 11.38
N ILE A 107 2.76 -9.41 11.95
CA ILE A 107 3.74 -9.62 13.02
C ILE A 107 3.04 -10.12 14.28
N GLU A 108 1.93 -9.50 14.72
CA GLU A 108 1.15 -9.96 15.88
C GLU A 108 0.64 -11.40 15.70
N VAL A 109 0.06 -11.72 14.54
CA VAL A 109 -0.46 -13.07 14.27
C VAL A 109 0.66 -14.11 14.23
N ALA A 110 1.85 -13.72 13.76
CA ALA A 110 3.01 -14.61 13.73
C ALA A 110 3.67 -14.78 15.10
N GLY A 111 3.73 -13.72 15.90
CA GLY A 111 4.31 -13.70 17.24
C GLY A 111 3.40 -14.28 18.31
N GLY A 112 2.09 -14.34 18.06
CA GLY A 112 1.09 -14.86 19.00
C GLY A 112 0.66 -13.84 20.06
N PRO A 113 -0.26 -14.23 20.96
CA PRO A 113 -0.90 -13.32 21.92
C PRO A 113 0.06 -12.72 22.96
N ASP A 114 1.22 -13.34 23.18
CA ASP A 114 2.23 -12.88 24.13
C ASP A 114 3.22 -11.86 23.52
N LEU A 115 3.10 -11.56 22.23
CA LEU A 115 3.94 -10.56 21.59
C LEU A 115 3.57 -9.15 22.08
N HIS A 116 4.58 -8.41 22.53
CA HIS A 116 4.43 -7.01 22.91
C HIS A 116 5.40 -6.13 22.13
N PHE A 117 4.88 -5.05 21.54
CA PHE A 117 5.70 -4.06 20.86
C PHE A 117 6.40 -3.13 21.85
N SER A 118 7.68 -2.94 21.64
CA SER A 118 8.51 -1.97 22.34
C SER A 118 8.28 -0.55 21.83
N LYS A 119 8.85 0.45 22.54
CA LYS A 119 8.89 1.84 22.05
C LYS A 119 9.69 1.99 20.75
N SER A 120 10.69 1.12 20.53
CA SER A 120 11.46 1.08 19.28
C SER A 120 10.56 0.69 18.12
N ASP A 121 9.70 -0.31 18.33
CA ASP A 121 8.76 -0.78 17.31
C ASP A 121 7.74 0.28 16.93
N LEU A 122 7.30 1.12 17.87
CA LEU A 122 6.46 2.28 17.55
C LEU A 122 7.21 3.29 16.67
N THR A 123 8.49 3.53 16.95
CA THR A 123 9.34 4.42 16.15
C THR A 123 9.51 3.87 14.73
N THR A 124 9.76 2.57 14.60
CA THR A 124 9.80 1.87 13.30
C THR A 124 8.46 1.99 12.57
N SER A 125 7.33 1.84 13.27
CA SER A 125 5.99 1.96 12.69
C SER A 125 5.75 3.33 12.09
N VAL A 126 6.06 4.39 12.84
CA VAL A 126 5.94 5.78 12.39
C VAL A 126 6.87 6.05 11.21
N THR A 127 8.10 5.53 11.27
CA THR A 127 9.09 5.67 10.19
C THR A 127 8.59 5.03 8.89
N LEU A 128 8.08 3.79 8.97
CA LEU A 128 7.48 3.09 7.83
C LEU A 128 6.24 3.83 7.30
N PHE A 129 5.39 4.34 8.18
CA PHE A 129 4.22 5.11 7.78
C PHE A 129 4.60 6.33 6.93
N ILE A 130 5.59 7.12 7.38
CA ILE A 130 6.06 8.30 6.63
C ILE A 130 6.75 7.86 5.33
N ALA A 131 7.57 6.80 5.37
CA ALA A 131 8.24 6.26 4.19
C ALA A 131 7.26 5.82 3.11
N ILE A 132 6.19 5.11 3.49
CA ILE A 132 5.14 4.70 2.56
C ILE A 132 4.38 5.94 2.07
N THR A 133 3.92 6.82 2.95
CA THR A 133 3.14 8.01 2.56
C THR A 133 3.86 8.85 1.52
N THR A 134 5.18 8.99 1.63
CA THR A 134 6.00 9.81 0.73
C THR A 134 6.44 9.12 -0.56
N THR A 135 6.22 7.79 -0.69
CA THR A 135 6.69 7.00 -1.84
C THR A 135 5.61 6.18 -2.55
N ILE A 136 4.43 5.98 -1.92
CA ILE A 136 3.32 5.16 -2.43
C ILE A 136 2.81 5.62 -3.80
N ALA A 137 2.94 6.92 -4.12
CA ALA A 137 2.56 7.51 -5.40
C ALA A 137 3.28 6.88 -6.62
N VAL A 138 4.34 6.10 -6.41
CA VAL A 138 4.93 5.24 -7.45
C VAL A 138 3.90 4.31 -8.11
N GLN A 139 2.89 3.86 -7.35
CA GLN A 139 1.86 2.94 -7.84
C GLN A 139 0.91 3.59 -8.85
N ASP A 140 0.73 4.90 -8.78
CA ASP A 140 -0.21 5.62 -9.65
C ASP A 140 0.34 5.81 -11.06
N LEU A 141 1.67 5.80 -11.22
CA LEU A 141 2.31 6.06 -12.51
C LEU A 141 1.92 5.03 -13.58
N ARG A 142 1.66 3.77 -13.20
CA ARG A 142 1.23 2.72 -14.14
C ARG A 142 -0.24 2.83 -14.57
N ASP A 143 -1.06 3.44 -13.71
CA ASP A 143 -2.53 3.51 -13.80
C ASP A 143 -3.01 4.93 -14.20
N LEU A 144 -2.06 5.84 -14.44
CA LEU A 144 -2.23 7.27 -14.75
C LEU A 144 -3.35 7.58 -15.77
N ASP A 145 -3.35 6.89 -16.91
CA ASP A 145 -4.33 7.15 -17.99
C ASP A 145 -5.77 6.79 -17.56
N GLY A 146 -5.93 5.69 -16.82
CA GLY A 146 -7.23 5.27 -16.30
C GLY A 146 -7.68 6.17 -15.15
N ASP A 147 -6.76 6.52 -14.26
CA ASP A 147 -7.00 7.42 -13.13
C ASP A 147 -7.46 8.80 -13.62
N SER A 148 -6.82 9.34 -14.65
CA SER A 148 -7.19 10.62 -15.27
C SER A 148 -8.61 10.56 -15.87
N LYS A 149 -8.95 9.49 -16.58
CA LYS A 149 -10.30 9.30 -17.16
C LYS A 149 -11.39 9.13 -16.10
N CYS A 150 -11.03 8.61 -14.92
CA CYS A 150 -11.93 8.45 -13.79
C CYS A 150 -11.96 9.66 -12.84
N GLY A 151 -11.30 10.77 -13.20
CA GLY A 151 -11.30 11.99 -12.40
C GLY A 151 -10.57 11.85 -11.06
N ARG A 152 -9.59 10.95 -10.95
CA ARG A 152 -8.78 10.76 -9.74
C ARG A 152 -7.83 11.95 -9.55
N ALA A 153 -7.67 12.38 -8.30
CA ALA A 153 -6.71 13.41 -7.91
C ALA A 153 -5.42 12.80 -7.34
N THR A 154 -4.76 11.90 -8.08
CA THR A 154 -3.48 11.28 -7.66
C THR A 154 -2.32 12.28 -7.75
N MET A 155 -1.23 12.06 -7.03
CA MET A 155 -0.08 12.98 -7.01
C MET A 155 0.47 13.29 -8.42
N PRO A 156 0.63 12.31 -9.33
CA PRO A 156 1.04 12.60 -10.70
C PRO A 156 0.05 13.48 -11.48
N ILE A 157 -1.26 13.35 -11.22
CA ILE A 157 -2.30 14.14 -11.89
C ILE A 157 -2.35 15.57 -11.32
N THR A 158 -2.21 15.72 -10.00
CA THR A 158 -2.33 17.03 -9.33
C THR A 158 -1.08 17.90 -9.45
N LEU A 159 0.12 17.30 -9.34
CA LEU A 159 1.40 18.03 -9.36
C LEU A 159 2.11 17.98 -10.72
N GLY A 160 1.61 17.15 -11.64
CA GLY A 160 2.23 16.85 -12.92
C GLY A 160 3.26 15.71 -12.83
N HIS A 161 3.40 14.97 -13.94
CA HIS A 161 4.13 13.70 -13.96
C HIS A 161 5.61 13.85 -13.58
N LYS A 162 6.28 14.89 -14.09
CA LYS A 162 7.72 15.13 -13.83
C LYS A 162 7.98 15.46 -12.36
N THR A 163 7.13 16.31 -11.78
CA THR A 163 7.22 16.72 -10.37
C THR A 163 6.98 15.52 -9.47
N ALA A 164 5.92 14.74 -9.69
CA ALA A 164 5.62 13.56 -8.88
C ALA A 164 6.74 12.51 -8.96
N ARG A 165 7.28 12.23 -10.15
CA ARG A 165 8.43 11.32 -10.32
C ARG A 165 9.65 11.80 -9.54
N SER A 166 9.94 13.10 -9.58
CA SER A 166 11.09 13.68 -8.87
C SER A 166 10.90 13.61 -7.36
N ILE A 167 9.71 13.94 -6.85
CA ILE A 167 9.37 13.82 -5.43
C ILE A 167 9.54 12.38 -4.95
N VAL A 168 8.94 11.40 -5.65
CA VAL A 168 9.04 9.99 -5.27
C VAL A 168 10.49 9.50 -5.35
N ALA A 169 11.23 9.86 -6.40
CA ALA A 169 12.64 9.48 -6.56
C ALA A 169 13.52 10.03 -5.42
N VAL A 170 13.33 11.30 -5.04
CA VAL A 170 14.05 11.92 -3.93
C VAL A 170 13.66 11.27 -2.60
N SER A 171 12.37 11.06 -2.35
CA SER A 171 11.88 10.39 -1.14
C SER A 171 12.47 8.99 -0.98
N VAL A 172 12.46 8.17 -2.05
CA VAL A 172 13.05 6.82 -2.02
C VAL A 172 14.54 6.86 -1.67
N LEU A 173 15.30 7.81 -2.24
CA LEU A 173 16.72 7.97 -1.90
C LEU A 173 16.92 8.39 -0.44
N ILE A 174 16.16 9.38 0.04
CA ILE A 174 16.22 9.83 1.44
C ILE A 174 16.02 8.65 2.39
N TRP A 175 14.99 7.83 2.17
CA TRP A 175 14.72 6.66 3.00
C TRP A 175 15.79 5.58 2.86
N SER A 176 16.30 5.35 1.65
CA SER A 176 17.32 4.34 1.39
C SER A 176 18.64 4.65 2.09
N PHE A 177 19.14 5.89 1.96
CA PHE A 177 20.40 6.32 2.58
C PHE A 177 20.22 6.64 4.06
N GLY A 178 19.12 7.29 4.44
CA GLY A 178 18.82 7.65 5.82
C GLY A 178 18.72 6.43 6.73
N THR A 179 18.05 5.36 6.28
CA THR A 179 17.93 4.12 7.07
C THR A 179 19.29 3.45 7.28
N VAL A 180 20.13 3.37 6.24
CA VAL A 180 21.49 2.79 6.34
C VAL A 180 22.37 3.60 7.29
N PHE A 181 22.29 4.92 7.22
CA PHE A 181 23.06 5.82 8.08
C PHE A 181 22.65 5.68 9.55
N VAL A 182 21.35 5.74 9.85
CA VAL A 182 20.83 5.64 11.22
C VAL A 182 21.14 4.28 11.84
N MET A 183 21.06 3.21 11.05
CA MET A 183 21.32 1.84 11.54
C MET A 183 22.80 1.45 11.54
N ASN A 184 23.72 2.37 11.21
CA ASN A 184 25.17 2.14 11.13
C ASN A 184 25.54 0.89 10.29
N ALA A 185 24.74 0.61 9.26
CA ALA A 185 24.98 -0.50 8.37
C ALA A 185 26.20 -0.13 7.50
N ARG A 186 27.37 -0.72 7.81
CA ARG A 186 28.66 -0.45 7.16
C ARG A 186 28.73 -0.80 5.66
N VAL A 187 27.63 -1.27 5.07
CA VAL A 187 27.58 -1.80 3.71
C VAL A 187 26.56 -1.01 2.91
N PHE A 188 26.93 -0.69 1.66
CA PHE A 188 26.02 -0.31 0.60
C PHE A 188 24.97 -1.43 0.46
N SER A 189 23.88 -1.32 1.20
CA SER A 189 22.94 -2.40 1.39
C SER A 189 22.13 -2.61 0.12
N GLY A 190 21.56 -3.81 -0.05
CA GLY A 190 20.60 -4.07 -1.13
C GLY A 190 19.48 -3.02 -1.20
N LEU A 191 19.10 -2.42 -0.04
CA LEU A 191 18.13 -1.33 0.02
C LEU A 191 18.60 -0.08 -0.74
N THR A 192 19.84 0.36 -0.55
CA THR A 192 20.41 1.52 -1.28
C THR A 192 20.53 1.26 -2.78
N ALA A 193 20.93 0.05 -3.18
CA ALA A 193 20.97 -0.34 -4.58
C ALA A 193 19.56 -0.32 -5.22
N LEU A 194 18.55 -0.88 -4.53
CA LEU A 194 17.16 -0.84 -4.96
C LEU A 194 16.64 0.60 -5.05
N GLY A 195 16.95 1.45 -4.07
CA GLY A 195 16.56 2.85 -4.04
C GLY A 195 17.09 3.64 -5.24
N MET A 196 18.39 3.52 -5.52
CA MET A 196 19.00 4.14 -6.70
C MET A 196 18.40 3.61 -8.00
N LEU A 197 18.14 2.31 -8.10
CA LEU A 197 17.50 1.71 -9.27
C LEU A 197 16.09 2.28 -9.48
N ILE A 198 15.26 2.36 -8.44
CA ILE A 198 13.92 2.94 -8.52
C ILE A 198 14.00 4.39 -8.99
N SER A 199 14.85 5.20 -8.37
CA SER A 199 14.98 6.62 -8.71
C SER A 199 15.50 6.83 -10.14
N ALA A 200 16.50 6.06 -10.57
CA ALA A 200 16.98 6.10 -11.95
C ALA A 200 15.87 5.75 -12.95
N ARG A 201 15.10 4.68 -12.69
CA ARG A 201 13.98 4.28 -13.56
C ARG A 201 12.87 5.33 -13.59
N LEU A 202 12.52 5.93 -12.45
CA LEU A 202 11.50 6.98 -12.38
C LEU A 202 11.85 8.20 -13.24
N LEU A 203 13.13 8.58 -13.26
CA LEU A 203 13.63 9.75 -13.98
C LEU A 203 13.91 9.47 -15.45
N LEU A 204 14.45 8.29 -15.78
CA LEU A 204 14.94 7.96 -17.13
C LEU A 204 13.94 7.16 -17.98
N LEU A 205 13.07 6.35 -17.38
CA LEU A 205 12.17 5.43 -18.09
C LEU A 205 10.70 5.81 -17.85
N GLN A 206 10.24 6.85 -18.55
CA GLN A 206 8.92 7.46 -18.33
C GLN A 206 7.84 6.89 -19.26
N HIS A 207 7.54 5.60 -19.12
CA HIS A 207 6.45 4.95 -19.85
C HIS A 207 5.80 3.83 -19.02
N ARG A 208 4.53 3.54 -19.33
CA ARG A 208 3.66 2.65 -18.54
C ARG A 208 4.28 1.28 -18.21
N ALA A 209 4.90 0.62 -19.19
CA ALA A 209 5.54 -0.69 -18.97
C ALA A 209 6.72 -0.61 -17.99
N ALA A 210 7.53 0.45 -18.06
CA ALA A 210 8.61 0.68 -17.11
C ALA A 210 8.07 1.02 -15.73
N ASP A 211 7.01 1.83 -15.63
CA ASP A 211 6.38 2.20 -14.36
C ASP A 211 5.83 0.99 -13.61
N LYS A 212 5.23 0.03 -14.31
CA LYS A 212 4.80 -1.24 -13.73
C LYS A 212 5.98 -1.99 -13.08
N ILE A 213 7.09 -2.13 -13.79
CA ILE A 213 8.29 -2.81 -13.28
C ILE A 213 8.89 -2.02 -12.12
N THR A 214 8.96 -0.69 -12.21
CA THR A 214 9.47 0.17 -11.13
C THR A 214 8.66 0.02 -9.85
N MET A 215 7.34 -0.11 -9.97
CA MET A 215 6.46 -0.38 -8.83
C MET A 215 6.70 -1.79 -8.23
N GLU A 216 6.93 -2.82 -9.05
CA GLU A 216 7.28 -4.16 -8.56
C GLU A 216 8.61 -4.15 -7.79
N ILE A 217 9.62 -3.44 -8.30
CA ILE A 217 10.90 -3.22 -7.60
C ILE A 217 10.67 -2.43 -6.30
N TRP A 218 9.78 -1.43 -6.31
CA TRP A 218 9.42 -0.68 -5.11
C TRP A 218 8.78 -1.55 -4.04
N TYR A 219 7.95 -2.55 -4.38
CA TYR A 219 7.45 -3.51 -3.39
C TYR A 219 8.58 -4.31 -2.72
N SER A 220 9.61 -4.71 -3.49
CA SER A 220 10.79 -5.37 -2.92
C SER A 220 11.59 -4.45 -2.00
N TRP A 221 11.76 -3.18 -2.40
CA TRP A 221 12.39 -2.16 -1.57
C TRP A 221 11.62 -1.91 -0.27
N PHE A 222 10.30 -1.76 -0.36
CA PHE A 222 9.41 -1.60 0.79
C PHE A 222 9.49 -2.80 1.74
N ALA A 223 9.48 -4.03 1.23
CA ALA A 223 9.61 -5.23 2.04
C ALA A 223 10.98 -5.34 2.74
N ALA A 224 12.03 -4.73 2.19
CA ALA A 224 13.37 -4.74 2.77
C ALA A 224 13.56 -3.69 3.88
N LEU A 225 12.81 -2.57 3.87
CA LEU A 225 12.89 -1.53 4.90
C LEU A 225 12.74 -2.06 6.34
N PRO A 226 11.65 -2.78 6.70
CA PRO A 226 11.47 -3.26 8.07
C PRO A 226 12.58 -4.24 8.50
N LEU A 227 13.13 -5.05 7.59
CA LEU A 227 14.18 -6.02 7.90
C LEU A 227 15.48 -5.38 8.41
N ILE A 228 15.73 -4.13 8.00
CA ILE A 228 16.88 -3.35 8.46
C ILE A 228 16.54 -2.59 9.75
N MET A 229 15.27 -2.21 9.93
CA MET A 229 14.82 -1.40 11.09
C MET A 229 14.51 -2.24 12.34
N PHE A 230 14.19 -3.53 12.21
CA PHE A 230 13.91 -4.46 13.32
C PHE A 230 15.15 -5.22 13.81
N GLN A 231 16.37 -4.70 13.61
CA GLN A 231 17.61 -5.30 14.11
C GLN A 231 17.90 -4.96 15.58
#